data_AF-A0A093FBA1-F1
#
_entry.id   AF-A0A093FBA1-F1
#
_cell.length_a   1.000
_cell.length_b   1.000
_cell.length_c   1.000
_cell.angle_alpha   90.00
_cell.angle_beta   90.00
_cell.angle_gamma   90.00
#
_symmetry.space_group_name_H-M   'P 1'
#
loop_
_entity.id
_entity.type
_entity.pdbx_description
1 polymer ?
#
loop_
_entity_poly.entity_id
_entity_poly.type
_entity_poly.pdbx_seq_one_letter_code
_entity_poly.pdbx_strand_id
1 'polypeptide(L)' 'HILYGKVVQLEKPFAVLVKRGAGEPGPEPGPTGPHASYAVTALIKTKLLFKTRPKPIITNVPKKV' A
#
# COMPACT_ATOMS: atom_id res chain seq x y z
N HIS A 1 -1.32 -12.10 14.52
CA HIS A 1 -2.67 -11.91 15.10
C HIS A 1 -3.71 -12.33 14.07
N ILE A 2 -4.87 -12.82 14.49
CA ILE A 2 -6.00 -13.12 13.60
C ILE A 2 -6.84 -11.85 13.48
N LEU A 3 -7.01 -11.35 12.25
CA LEU A 3 -7.85 -10.19 11.95
C LEU A 3 -9.08 -10.67 11.17
N TYR A 4 -10.26 -10.30 11.67
CA TYR A 4 -11.53 -10.56 10.99
C TYR A 4 -11.96 -9.29 10.25
N GLY A 5 -12.29 -9.44 8.99
CA GLY A 5 -12.58 -8.31 8.10
C GLY A 5 -13.34 -8.75 6.86
N LYS A 6 -13.54 -7.81 5.95
CA LYS A 6 -14.27 -8.04 4.69
C LYS A 6 -13.61 -7.34 3.52
N VAL A 7 -13.84 -7.87 2.32
CA VAL A 7 -13.56 -7.17 1.07
C VAL A 7 -14.60 -6.06 0.90
N VAL A 8 -14.15 -4.85 0.60
CA VAL A 8 -15.02 -3.68 0.36
C VAL A 8 -14.64 -3.06 -0.97
N GLN A 9 -15.62 -2.84 -1.85
CA GLN A 9 -15.43 -2.03 -3.05
C GLN A 9 -15.36 -0.55 -2.67
N LEU A 10 -14.44 0.18 -3.29
CA LEU A 10 -14.28 1.61 -3.09
C LEU A 10 -15.22 2.35 -4.03
N GLU A 11 -16.06 3.22 -3.47
CA GLU A 11 -16.96 4.10 -4.26
C GLU A 11 -16.15 5.01 -5.21
N LYS A 12 -14.97 5.43 -4.77
CA LYS A 12 -13.99 6.16 -5.57
C LYS A 12 -12.66 5.40 -5.58
N PRO A 13 -12.26 4.80 -6.72
CA PRO A 13 -10.97 4.13 -6.84
C PRO A 13 -9.79 5.08 -6.59
N PHE A 14 -8.69 4.55 -6.08
CA PHE A 14 -7.44 5.31 -5.90
C PHE A 14 -6.42 4.96 -6.98
N ALA A 15 -5.72 5.96 -7.50
CA ALA A 15 -4.54 5.75 -8.34
C ALA A 15 -3.28 5.72 -7.47
N VAL A 16 -2.43 4.73 -7.70
CA VAL A 16 -1.10 4.67 -7.09
C VAL A 16 -0.14 5.43 -8.00
N LEU A 17 0.51 6.46 -7.44
CA LEU A 17 1.48 7.30 -8.14
C LEU A 17 2.87 7.05 -7.57
N VAL A 18 3.84 6.82 -8.45
CA VAL A 18 5.26 6.72 -8.10
C VAL A 18 5.99 7.91 -8.67
N LYS A 19 6.61 8.71 -7.80
CA LYS A 19 7.44 9.85 -8.23
C LYS A 19 8.69 9.32 -8.93
N ARG A 20 8.94 9.79 -10.15
CA ARG A 20 10.18 9.54 -10.88
C ARG A 20 11.25 10.54 -10.43
N GLY A 21 12.50 10.08 -10.28
CA GLY A 21 13.64 10.93 -9.93
C GLY A 21 13.83 11.23 -8.43
N ALA A 22 13.25 10.44 -7.52
CA ALA A 22 13.44 10.62 -6.07
C ALA A 22 14.69 9.93 -5.49
N GLY A 23 15.54 9.32 -6.32
CA GLY A 23 16.69 8.51 -5.89
C GLY A 23 17.98 8.73 -6.68
N GLU A 24 18.03 9.71 -7.57
CA GLU A 24 19.22 10.00 -8.36
C GLU A 24 19.65 11.45 -8.08
N PRO A 25 20.87 11.70 -7.57
CA PRO A 25 21.49 13.02 -7.64
C PRO A 25 21.84 13.28 -9.11
N GLY A 26 20.83 13.69 -9.90
CA GLY A 26 21.01 14.13 -11.28
C GLY A 26 21.62 15.54 -11.32
N PRO A 27 22.44 15.87 -12.35
CA PRO A 27 23.21 17.09 -12.40
C PRO A 27 22.32 18.30 -12.67
N GLU A 28 22.59 19.38 -11.93
CA GLU A 28 22.39 20.80 -12.26
C GLU A 28 21.00 21.23 -12.80
N PRO A 29 20.30 22.18 -12.15
CA PRO A 29 19.07 22.73 -12.67
C PRO A 29 19.34 23.55 -13.95
N GLY A 30 19.02 22.98 -15.11
CA GLY A 30 18.78 23.76 -16.33
C GLY A 30 17.63 24.77 -16.14
N PRO A 31 17.38 25.66 -17.12
CA PRO A 31 16.47 26.82 -16.99
C PRO A 31 14.98 26.47 -16.81
N THR A 32 14.64 25.19 -16.63
CA THR A 32 13.31 24.68 -16.35
C THR A 32 13.42 23.87 -15.06
N GLY A 33 12.80 24.36 -13.98
CA GLY A 33 12.94 23.82 -12.63
C GLY A 33 12.63 22.33 -12.49
N PRO A 34 12.86 21.72 -11.31
CA PRO A 34 12.81 20.28 -11.11
C PRO A 34 11.48 19.69 -11.60
N HIS A 35 11.54 18.97 -12.73
CA HIS A 35 10.37 18.42 -13.40
C HIS A 35 9.87 17.21 -12.59
N ALA A 36 8.99 17.45 -11.62
CA ALA A 36 8.36 16.38 -10.86
C ALA A 36 7.44 15.57 -11.78
N SER A 37 7.88 14.38 -12.18
CA SER A 37 7.09 13.45 -12.97
C SER A 37 6.61 12.28 -12.11
N TYR A 38 5.39 11.83 -12.35
CA TYR A 38 4.76 10.73 -11.61
C TYR A 38 4.28 9.68 -12.60
N ALA A 39 4.55 8.41 -12.30
CA ALA A 39 4.01 7.28 -13.03
C ALA A 39 2.79 6.72 -12.28
N VAL A 40 1.68 6.51 -12.99
CA VAL A 40 0.55 5.74 -12.46
C VAL A 40 0.92 4.25 -12.54
N THR A 41 0.94 3.55 -11.41
CA THR A 41 1.37 2.13 -11.37
C THR A 41 0.21 1.16 -11.14
N ALA A 42 -0.85 1.60 -10.46
CA ALA A 42 -2.01 0.76 -10.20
C ALA A 42 -3.28 1.59 -9.94
N LEU A 43 -4.43 0.94 -10.09
CA LEU A 43 -5.73 1.46 -9.66
C LEU A 43 -6.31 0.53 -8.58
N ILE A 44 -6.47 1.05 -7.36
CA ILE A 44 -7.06 0.33 -6.24
C ILE A 44 -8.57 0.52 -6.29
N LYS A 45 -9.31 -0.56 -6.55
CA LYS A 45 -10.79 -0.59 -6.60
C LYS A 45 -11.42 -1.24 -5.38
N THR A 46 -10.68 -2.06 -4.65
CA THR A 46 -11.15 -2.81 -3.49
C THR A 46 -10.13 -2.78 -2.37
N LYS A 47 -10.59 -2.82 -1.12
CA LYS A 47 -9.73 -2.97 0.06
C LYS A 47 -10.19 -4.11 0.97
N LEU A 48 -9.25 -4.72 1.67
CA LEU A 48 -9.52 -5.56 2.82
C LEU A 48 -9.67 -4.66 4.05
N LEU A 49 -10.85 -4.67 4.68
CA LEU A 49 -11.16 -3.79 5.80
C LEU A 49 -11.31 -4.60 7.09
N PHE A 50 -10.43 -4.32 8.05
CA PHE A 50 -10.44 -4.86 9.40
C PHE A 50 -10.76 -3.72 10.39
N LYS A 51 -11.95 -3.72 10.99
CA LYS A 51 -12.38 -2.68 11.96
C LYS A 51 -12.33 -3.13 13.42
N THR A 52 -12.10 -4.42 13.66
CA THR A 52 -12.15 -5.03 14.99
C THR A 52 -10.75 -5.30 15.52
N ARG A 53 -10.61 -5.33 16.85
CA ARG A 53 -9.32 -5.60 17.52
C ARG A 53 -8.77 -6.97 17.09
N PRO A 54 -7.49 -7.06 16.69
CA PRO A 54 -6.85 -8.32 16.35
C PRO A 54 -6.83 -9.29 17.54
N LYS A 55 -7.16 -10.56 17.27
CA LYS A 55 -7.07 -11.65 18.26
C LYS A 55 -5.65 -12.22 18.28
N PRO A 56 -5.13 -12.68 19.44
CA PRO A 56 -3.87 -13.40 19.48
C PRO A 56 -3.93 -14.64 18.59
N ILE A 57 -2.78 -15.07 18.07
CA ILE A 57 -2.71 -16.32 17.32
C ILE A 57 -2.83 -17.46 18.34
N ILE A 58 -3.84 -18.30 18.20
CA ILE A 58 -4.00 -19.50 19.02
C ILE A 58 -3.42 -20.65 18.21
N THR A 59 -2.25 -21.13 18.60
CA THR A 59 -1.70 -22.39 18.08
C THR A 59 -2.22 -23.51 18.97
N ASN A 60 -3.33 -24.15 18.59
CA ASN A 60 -3.76 -25.39 19.23
C ASN A 60 -2.92 -26.55 18.69
N VAL A 61 -1.60 -26.48 18.89
CA VAL A 61 -0.67 -27.55 18.52
C VAL A 61 -0.95 -28.72 19.45
N PRO A 62 -1.35 -29.90 18.94
CA PRO A 62 -1.45 -31.10 19.77
C PRO A 62 -0.11 -31.31 20.46
N LYS A 63 -0.12 -31.45 21.80
CA LYS A 63 1.08 -31.91 22.49
C LYS A 63 1.36 -33.32 21.96
N LYS A 64 2.56 -33.51 21.40
CA LYS A 64 3.04 -34.83 21.00
C LYS A 64 3.09 -35.68 22.28
N VAL A 65 2.21 -36.68 22.35
CA VAL A 65 2.26 -37.77 23.34
C VAL A 65 3.40 -38.72 23.01
#